data_AF-A0A3A8GCM4-F1
#
_entry.id   AF-A0A3A8GCM4-F1
#
_cell.length_a   1.000
_cell.length_b   1.000
_cell.length_c   1.000
_cell.angle_alpha   90.00
_cell.angle_beta   90.00
_cell.angle_gamma   90.00
#
_symmetry.space_group_name_H-M   'P 1'
#
loop_
_entity.id
_entity.type
_entity.pdbx_description
1 polymer ?
#
loop_
_entity_poly.entity_id
_entity_poly.type
_entity_poly.pdbx_seq_one_letter_code
_entity_poly.pdbx_strand_id
1 'polypeptide(L)'
;MSGPSRKSLLTNVLCLGALGWIYGGDLSDALSARTAEVSALLTPPSAVRASVVLGLAGVGLAVFLAGLLRKRPEGFKGYRLLPILLVMALFLDMVLAEGRTPLDSPEMAAVALQRFQGEAQKLATVEAVPARSQVLQPLVDALGSPPYLERGSSVPAYTLQVRTDCEGPVRDAPGTRAGTLLYCVARDGKQAWVTLVGLPAEVRFGAPAVLSHRGEPRVAVVRAQLPADPEENDVLPGFDLEIPTVDGGAAASPSP
;
A
#
# COMPACT_ATOMS: atom_id res chain seq x y z
N MET A 1 27.08 11.62 -47.91
CA MET A 1 26.16 12.05 -46.83
C MET A 1 26.44 11.21 -45.60
N SER A 2 26.79 11.84 -44.48
CA SER A 2 27.09 11.17 -43.21
C SER A 2 25.78 10.63 -42.60
N GLY A 3 25.75 9.34 -42.27
CA GLY A 3 24.65 8.74 -41.51
C GLY A 3 24.58 9.27 -40.08
N PRO A 4 23.68 8.75 -39.24
CA PRO A 4 23.48 9.30 -37.92
C PRO A 4 24.68 9.10 -36.99
N SER A 5 24.83 10.00 -36.01
CA SER A 5 25.92 9.92 -35.05
C SER A 5 25.76 8.71 -34.12
N ARG A 6 26.88 8.15 -33.65
CA ARG A 6 26.88 7.09 -32.63
C ARG A 6 26.12 7.50 -31.37
N LYS A 7 26.16 8.80 -31.02
CA LYS A 7 25.42 9.36 -29.89
C LYS A 7 23.91 9.24 -30.10
N SER A 8 23.41 9.66 -31.27
CA SER A 8 21.99 9.56 -31.63
C SER A 8 21.47 8.12 -31.60
N LEU A 9 22.25 7.18 -32.13
CA LEU A 9 21.92 5.75 -32.06
C LEU A 9 21.80 5.26 -30.62
N LEU A 10 22.81 5.54 -29.78
CA LEU A 10 22.82 5.13 -28.37
C LEU A 10 21.62 5.70 -27.62
N THR A 11 21.31 6.98 -27.80
CA THR A 11 20.16 7.63 -27.17
C THR A 11 18.85 6.95 -27.53
N ASN A 12 18.62 6.64 -28.82
CA ASN A 12 17.39 5.96 -29.23
C ASN A 12 17.28 4.53 -28.67
N VAL A 13 18.39 3.80 -28.58
CA VAL A 13 18.43 2.47 -27.95
C VAL A 13 18.09 2.56 -26.46
N LEU A 14 18.66 3.52 -25.73
CA LEU A 14 18.35 3.74 -24.32
C LEU A 14 16.88 4.14 -24.13
N CYS A 15 16.35 5.02 -24.98
CA CYS A 15 14.94 5.41 -24.91
C CYS A 15 13.99 4.24 -25.18
N LEU A 16 14.29 3.39 -26.17
CA LEU A 16 13.51 2.18 -26.43
C LEU A 16 13.56 1.20 -25.27
N GLY A 17 14.75 1.00 -24.71
CA GLY A 17 14.93 0.17 -23.52
C GLY A 17 14.10 0.68 -22.34
N ALA A 18 14.14 1.99 -22.07
CA ALA A 18 13.35 2.60 -21.00
C ALA A 18 11.84 2.50 -21.24
N LEU A 19 11.36 2.83 -22.45
CA LEU A 19 9.95 2.72 -22.81
C LEU A 19 9.45 1.28 -22.72
N GLY A 20 10.23 0.32 -23.24
CA GLY A 20 9.90 -1.10 -23.18
C GLY A 20 9.90 -1.64 -21.76
N TRP A 21 10.86 -1.22 -20.93
CA TRP A 21 10.93 -1.64 -19.52
C TRP A 21 9.76 -1.12 -18.70
N ILE A 22 9.52 0.19 -18.74
CA ILE A 22 8.49 0.85 -17.92
C ILE A 22 7.09 0.44 -18.39
N TYR A 23 6.75 0.71 -19.64
CA TYR A 23 5.39 0.48 -20.14
C TYR A 23 5.12 -0.99 -20.48
N GLY A 24 6.16 -1.76 -20.81
CA GLY A 24 6.03 -3.22 -20.91
C GLY A 24 5.77 -3.87 -19.54
N GLY A 25 6.46 -3.39 -18.51
CA GLY A 25 6.19 -3.77 -17.12
C GLY A 25 4.76 -3.44 -16.69
N ASP A 26 4.31 -2.19 -16.93
CA ASP A 26 2.93 -1.77 -16.63
C ASP A 26 1.88 -2.60 -17.35
N LEU A 27 2.10 -2.93 -18.63
CA LEU A 27 1.18 -3.77 -19.40
C LEU A 27 1.15 -5.19 -18.84
N SER A 28 2.32 -5.75 -18.53
CA SER A 28 2.44 -7.08 -17.91
C SER A 28 1.74 -7.12 -16.54
N ASP A 29 1.95 -6.11 -15.70
CA ASP A 29 1.32 -5.99 -14.38
C ASP A 29 -0.20 -5.81 -14.51
N ALA A 30 -0.68 -5.01 -15.48
CA ALA A 30 -2.11 -4.82 -15.72
C ALA A 30 -2.80 -6.11 -16.18
N LEU A 31 -2.12 -6.92 -16.99
CA LEU A 31 -2.60 -8.23 -17.42
C LEU A 31 -2.56 -9.24 -16.26
N SER A 32 -1.46 -9.27 -15.52
CA SER A 32 -1.28 -10.15 -14.36
C SER A 32 -2.30 -9.86 -13.26
N ALA A 33 -2.62 -8.59 -13.01
CA ALA A 33 -3.65 -8.20 -12.05
C ALA A 33 -5.04 -8.75 -12.43
N ARG A 34 -5.34 -8.88 -13.72
CA ARG A 34 -6.62 -9.40 -14.22
C ARG A 34 -6.70 -10.92 -14.21
N THR A 35 -5.58 -11.61 -14.35
CA THR A 35 -5.52 -13.08 -14.38
C THR A 35 -5.27 -13.69 -13.01
N ALA A 36 -4.57 -12.98 -12.12
CA ALA A 36 -4.36 -13.40 -10.75
C ALA A 36 -5.67 -13.39 -9.96
N GLU A 37 -5.79 -14.32 -9.01
CA GLU A 37 -6.91 -14.31 -8.07
C GLU A 37 -6.87 -13.06 -7.21
N VAL A 38 -5.69 -12.73 -6.67
CA VAL A 38 -5.45 -11.54 -5.84
C VAL A 38 -4.19 -10.83 -6.33
N SER A 39 -4.21 -9.50 -6.29
CA SER A 39 -3.03 -8.66 -6.50
C SER A 39 -2.84 -7.65 -5.37
N ALA A 40 -1.59 -7.44 -4.97
CA ALA A 40 -1.17 -6.44 -3.99
C ALA A 40 -1.00 -5.05 -4.65
N LEU A 41 -1.89 -4.69 -5.58
CA LEU A 41 -1.97 -3.36 -6.18
C LEU A 41 -3.16 -2.60 -5.60
N LEU A 42 -3.02 -1.30 -5.39
CA LEU A 42 -4.14 -0.45 -4.96
C LEU A 42 -5.04 -0.09 -6.13
N THR A 43 -4.39 0.21 -7.26
CA THR A 43 -5.04 0.49 -8.54
C THR A 43 -4.23 -0.20 -9.63
N PRO A 44 -4.88 -0.89 -10.57
CA PRO A 44 -4.16 -1.55 -11.65
C PRO A 44 -3.55 -0.49 -12.58
N PRO A 45 -2.32 -0.68 -13.09
CA PRO A 45 -1.78 0.21 -14.11
C PRO A 45 -2.67 0.20 -15.36
N SER A 46 -2.69 1.34 -16.07
CA SER A 46 -3.56 1.49 -17.25
C SER A 46 -2.98 0.74 -18.45
N ALA A 47 -3.53 -0.46 -18.71
CA ALA A 47 -3.18 -1.26 -19.89
C ALA A 47 -3.36 -0.48 -21.20
N VAL A 48 -4.41 0.34 -21.30
CA VAL A 48 -4.70 1.16 -22.48
C VAL A 48 -3.57 2.15 -22.71
N ARG A 49 -3.16 2.87 -21.66
CA ARG A 49 -2.09 3.87 -21.76
C ARG A 49 -0.75 3.23 -22.10
N ALA A 50 -0.39 2.16 -21.41
CA ALA A 50 0.84 1.40 -21.69
C ALA A 50 0.85 0.92 -23.15
N SER A 51 -0.27 0.39 -23.65
CA SER A 51 -0.41 -0.04 -25.04
C SER A 51 -0.27 1.11 -26.04
N VAL A 52 -0.86 2.28 -25.75
CA VAL A 52 -0.73 3.48 -26.60
C VAL A 52 0.72 3.94 -26.66
N VAL A 53 1.41 4.03 -25.52
CA VAL A 53 2.82 4.47 -25.49
C VAL A 53 3.72 3.48 -26.20
N LEU A 54 3.56 2.17 -25.98
CA LEU A 54 4.31 1.13 -26.69
C LEU A 54 4.00 1.12 -28.20
N GLY A 55 2.74 1.34 -28.59
CA GLY A 55 2.36 1.49 -29.99
C GLY A 55 3.05 2.68 -30.66
N LEU A 56 3.03 3.84 -30.01
CA LEU A 56 3.76 5.04 -30.49
C LEU A 56 5.28 4.81 -30.53
N ALA A 57 5.84 4.06 -29.58
CA ALA A 57 7.24 3.69 -29.59
C ALA A 57 7.57 2.79 -30.80
N GLY A 58 6.68 1.84 -31.13
CA GLY A 58 6.79 1.02 -32.33
C GLY A 58 6.77 1.84 -33.63
N VAL A 59 5.89 2.84 -33.71
CA VAL A 59 5.87 3.79 -34.85
C VAL A 59 7.18 4.60 -34.90
N GLY A 60 7.66 5.11 -33.76
CA GLY A 60 8.92 5.83 -33.66
C GLY A 60 10.11 4.98 -34.12
N LEU A 61 10.16 3.71 -33.72
CA LEU A 61 11.18 2.75 -34.14
C LEU A 61 11.10 2.48 -35.65
N ALA A 62 9.91 2.28 -36.21
CA ALA A 62 9.75 2.07 -37.65
C ALA A 62 10.24 3.28 -38.46
N VAL A 63 9.92 4.51 -38.03
CA VAL A 63 10.40 5.75 -38.67
C VAL A 63 11.93 5.88 -38.54
N PHE A 64 12.47 5.55 -37.37
CA PHE A 64 13.92 5.53 -37.13
C PHE A 64 14.64 4.55 -38.07
N LEU A 65 14.17 3.30 -38.16
CA LEU A 65 14.72 2.29 -39.05
C LEU A 65 14.58 2.66 -40.53
N ALA A 66 13.43 3.23 -40.94
CA ALA A 66 13.26 3.72 -42.30
C ALA A 66 14.23 4.88 -42.63
N GLY A 67 14.51 5.75 -41.66
CA GLY A 67 15.52 6.79 -41.77
C GLY A 67 16.93 6.22 -41.99
N LEU A 68 17.29 5.19 -41.21
CA LEU A 68 18.56 4.47 -41.34
C LEU A 68 18.71 3.79 -42.70
N LEU A 69 17.70 3.01 -43.10
CA LEU A 69 17.70 2.29 -44.38
C LEU A 69 17.77 3.23 -45.58
N ARG A 70 17.12 4.40 -45.49
CA ARG A 70 17.17 5.44 -46.52
C ARG A 70 18.39 6.36 -46.39
N LYS A 71 19.34 6.06 -45.49
CA LYS A 71 20.57 6.83 -45.24
C LYS A 71 20.30 8.32 -45.03
N ARG A 72 19.22 8.65 -44.31
CA ARG A 72 18.83 10.04 -44.02
C ARG A 72 19.89 10.72 -43.15
N PRO A 73 20.15 12.04 -43.37
CA PRO A 73 21.13 12.79 -42.61
C PRO A 73 20.73 12.93 -41.14
N GLU A 74 21.68 13.24 -40.26
CA GLU A 74 21.49 13.42 -38.81
C GLU A 74 20.36 14.40 -38.45
N GLY A 75 20.10 15.41 -39.28
CA GLY A 75 19.00 16.37 -39.10
C GLY A 75 17.59 15.81 -39.33
N PHE A 76 17.45 14.53 -39.67
CA PHE A 76 16.15 13.90 -39.84
C PHE A 76 15.38 13.85 -38.51
N LYS A 77 14.22 14.51 -38.48
CA LYS A 77 13.38 14.63 -37.27
C LYS A 77 12.97 13.28 -36.68
N GLY A 78 12.90 12.22 -37.49
CA GLY A 78 12.56 10.87 -37.04
C GLY A 78 13.50 10.31 -35.97
N TYR A 79 14.77 10.73 -35.94
CA TYR A 79 15.73 10.29 -34.92
C TYR A 79 15.48 10.90 -33.52
N ARG A 80 14.58 11.87 -33.41
CA ARG A 80 14.22 12.53 -32.14
C ARG A 80 12.87 12.07 -31.58
N LEU A 81 12.12 11.22 -32.30
CA LEU A 81 10.78 10.81 -31.90
C LEU A 81 10.77 10.04 -30.58
N LEU A 82 11.67 9.07 -30.41
CA LEU A 82 11.73 8.24 -29.21
C LEU A 82 12.12 9.02 -27.95
N PRO A 83 13.15 9.90 -27.97
CA PRO A 83 13.43 10.79 -26.84
C PRO A 83 12.26 11.71 -26.48
N ILE A 84 11.61 12.32 -27.49
CA ILE A 84 10.45 13.20 -27.25
C ILE A 84 9.31 12.41 -26.61
N LEU A 85 9.00 11.23 -27.15
CA LEU A 85 7.96 10.36 -26.61
C LEU A 85 8.24 9.97 -25.15
N LEU A 86 9.48 9.57 -24.83
CA LEU A 86 9.87 9.21 -23.47
C LEU A 86 9.65 10.38 -22.50
N VAL A 87 10.15 11.57 -22.83
CA VAL A 87 10.00 12.76 -21.95
C VAL A 87 8.53 13.11 -21.74
N MET A 88 7.73 13.11 -22.82
CA MET A 88 6.29 13.40 -22.72
C MET A 88 5.55 12.36 -21.89
N ALA A 89 5.87 11.08 -22.07
CA ALA A 89 5.19 9.99 -21.37
C ALA A 89 5.52 10.02 -19.87
N LEU A 90 6.79 10.24 -19.49
CA LEU A 90 7.23 10.39 -18.10
C LEU A 90 6.65 11.66 -17.45
N PHE A 91 6.57 12.77 -18.19
CA PHE A 91 5.94 13.99 -17.69
C PHE A 91 4.45 13.75 -17.36
N LEU A 92 3.73 13.06 -18.24
CA LEU A 92 2.34 12.67 -17.98
C LEU A 92 2.24 11.70 -16.79
N ASP A 93 3.20 10.78 -16.61
CA ASP A 93 3.24 9.90 -15.44
C ASP A 93 3.39 10.69 -14.15
N MET A 94 4.29 11.68 -14.14
CA MET A 94 4.51 12.54 -12.98
C MET A 94 3.23 13.30 -12.61
N VAL A 95 2.58 13.95 -13.58
CA VAL A 95 1.32 14.70 -13.35
C VAL A 95 0.20 13.79 -12.84
N LEU A 96 0.14 12.54 -13.29
CA LEU A 96 -0.89 11.58 -12.87
C LEU A 96 -0.56 10.83 -11.57
N ALA A 97 0.70 10.85 -11.14
CA ALA A 97 1.16 10.24 -9.90
C ALA A 97 1.01 11.21 -8.71
N GLU A 98 0.87 12.51 -8.97
CA GLU A 98 0.68 13.54 -7.96
C GLU A 98 -0.61 13.27 -7.15
N GLY A 99 -0.45 12.82 -5.91
CA GLY A 99 -1.55 12.47 -5.00
C GLY A 99 -1.73 10.98 -4.69
N ARG A 100 -0.90 10.08 -5.23
CA ARG A 100 -0.92 8.67 -4.81
C ARG A 100 -0.22 8.49 -3.47
N THR A 101 -0.84 7.70 -2.58
CA THR A 101 -0.27 7.38 -1.27
C THR A 101 1.00 6.52 -1.44
N PRO A 102 2.09 6.81 -0.70
CA PRO A 102 3.35 6.10 -0.83
C PRO A 102 3.36 4.72 -0.16
N LEU A 103 2.27 4.33 0.51
CA LEU A 103 2.18 3.07 1.25
C LEU A 103 1.87 1.92 0.29
N ASP A 104 2.61 0.83 0.45
CA ASP A 104 2.35 -0.40 -0.26
C ASP A 104 1.17 -1.16 0.38
N SER A 105 0.50 -1.99 -0.41
CA SER A 105 -0.63 -2.82 0.02
C SER A 105 -0.41 -3.59 1.33
N PRO A 106 0.71 -4.32 1.54
CA PRO A 106 0.97 -5.02 2.80
C PRO A 106 1.12 -4.07 4.00
N GLU A 107 1.61 -2.84 3.80
CA GLU A 107 1.75 -1.86 4.88
C GLU A 107 0.40 -1.32 5.30
N MET A 108 -0.47 -0.96 4.35
CA MET A 108 -1.86 -0.59 4.65
C MET A 108 -2.64 -1.72 5.30
N ALA A 109 -2.42 -2.96 4.87
CA ALA A 109 -3.01 -4.14 5.46
C ALA A 109 -2.57 -4.33 6.93
N ALA A 110 -1.29 -4.09 7.23
CA ALA A 110 -0.76 -4.11 8.59
C ALA A 110 -1.34 -2.98 9.46
N VAL A 111 -1.48 -1.76 8.91
CA VAL A 111 -2.13 -0.63 9.59
C VAL A 111 -3.59 -0.94 9.91
N ALA A 112 -4.33 -1.53 8.97
CA ALA A 112 -5.72 -1.95 9.19
C ALA A 112 -5.82 -3.01 10.30
N LEU A 113 -4.90 -3.98 10.30
CA LEU A 113 -4.83 -5.01 11.33
C LEU A 113 -4.52 -4.42 12.72
N GLN A 114 -3.60 -3.46 12.81
CA GLN A 114 -3.29 -2.74 14.05
C GLN A 114 -4.47 -1.90 14.54
N ARG A 115 -5.14 -1.18 13.63
CA ARG A 115 -6.33 -0.38 13.96
C ARG A 115 -7.46 -1.26 14.50
N PHE A 116 -7.72 -2.39 13.84
CA PHE A 116 -8.71 -3.35 14.33
C PHE A 116 -8.34 -3.88 15.72
N GLN A 117 -7.07 -4.25 15.94
CA GLN A 117 -6.62 -4.72 17.25
C GLN A 117 -6.77 -3.67 18.33
N GLY A 118 -6.41 -2.42 18.07
CA GLY A 118 -6.60 -1.32 19.02
C GLY A 118 -8.05 -1.12 19.43
N GLU A 119 -8.99 -1.16 18.48
CA GLU A 119 -10.42 -1.03 18.80
C GLU A 119 -10.99 -2.28 19.48
N ALA A 120 -10.60 -3.49 19.03
CA ALA A 120 -11.03 -4.73 19.66
C ALA A 120 -10.50 -4.86 21.11
N GLN A 121 -9.31 -4.35 21.38
CA GLN A 121 -8.71 -4.29 22.71
C GLN A 121 -9.52 -3.41 23.69
N LYS A 122 -10.12 -2.33 23.21
CA LYS A 122 -11.01 -1.48 24.03
C LYS A 122 -12.31 -2.19 24.42
N LEU A 123 -12.76 -3.16 23.62
CA LEU A 123 -13.94 -3.97 23.90
C LEU A 123 -13.65 -5.20 24.78
N ALA A 124 -12.38 -5.54 25.01
CA ALA A 124 -12.00 -6.63 25.89
C ALA A 124 -12.30 -6.27 27.35
N THR A 125 -12.79 -7.23 28.12
CA THR A 125 -13.02 -7.07 29.56
C THR A 125 -11.90 -7.75 30.36
N VAL A 126 -11.93 -7.64 31.68
CA VAL A 126 -11.01 -8.38 32.57
C VAL A 126 -11.23 -9.90 32.47
N GLU A 127 -12.45 -10.33 32.15
CA GLU A 127 -12.82 -11.74 32.10
C GLU A 127 -12.53 -12.38 30.74
N ALA A 128 -12.81 -11.68 29.64
CA ALA A 128 -12.71 -12.25 28.30
C ALA A 128 -12.54 -11.22 27.18
N VAL A 129 -12.05 -11.68 26.04
CA VAL A 129 -12.03 -10.94 24.77
C VAL A 129 -13.38 -11.05 24.05
N PRO A 130 -13.75 -10.08 23.19
CA PRO A 130 -15.01 -10.13 22.43
C PRO A 130 -15.03 -11.33 21.46
N ALA A 131 -15.90 -12.31 21.70
CA ALA A 131 -16.01 -13.51 20.88
C ALA A 131 -17.19 -13.50 19.88
N ARG A 132 -18.09 -12.50 19.96
CA ARG A 132 -19.28 -12.43 19.10
C ARG A 132 -19.00 -11.62 17.84
N SER A 133 -19.32 -12.18 16.68
CA SER A 133 -19.13 -11.51 15.39
C SER A 133 -19.90 -10.18 15.31
N GLN A 134 -21.10 -10.11 15.89
CA GLN A 134 -21.93 -8.89 15.86
C GLN A 134 -21.29 -7.70 16.60
N VAL A 135 -20.44 -7.97 17.60
CA VAL A 135 -19.72 -6.94 18.36
C VAL A 135 -18.50 -6.45 17.59
N LEU A 136 -17.84 -7.34 16.85
CA LEU A 136 -16.64 -7.05 16.09
C LEU A 136 -16.92 -6.49 14.68
N GLN A 137 -18.06 -6.82 14.08
CA GLN A 137 -18.40 -6.41 12.71
C GLN A 137 -18.35 -4.88 12.51
N PRO A 138 -18.87 -4.03 13.43
CA PRO A 138 -18.75 -2.58 13.29
C PRO A 138 -17.30 -2.09 13.21
N LEU A 139 -16.38 -2.78 13.89
CA LEU A 139 -14.95 -2.45 13.83
C LEU A 139 -14.36 -2.78 12.46
N VAL A 140 -14.80 -3.88 11.85
CA VAL A 140 -14.38 -4.29 10.50
C VAL A 140 -14.94 -3.33 9.45
N ASP A 141 -16.21 -2.97 9.55
CA ASP A 141 -16.85 -2.04 8.62
C ASP A 141 -16.19 -0.66 8.64
N ALA A 142 -15.72 -0.22 9.82
CA ALA A 142 -14.99 1.03 10.00
C ALA A 142 -13.59 1.06 9.35
N LEU A 143 -13.04 -0.09 8.94
CA LEU A 143 -11.76 -0.16 8.21
C LEU A 143 -11.90 0.24 6.74
N GLY A 144 -13.12 0.25 6.19
CA GLY A 144 -13.37 0.56 4.79
C GLY A 144 -13.01 -0.58 3.83
N SER A 145 -12.26 -0.28 2.78
CA SER A 145 -11.92 -1.25 1.74
C SER A 145 -10.48 -1.78 1.90
N PRO A 146 -10.26 -3.10 1.74
CA PRO A 146 -8.92 -3.68 1.81
C PRO A 146 -8.05 -3.31 0.61
N PRO A 147 -6.72 -3.19 0.80
CA PRO A 147 -5.78 -2.75 -0.25
C PRO A 147 -5.40 -3.89 -1.20
N TYR A 148 -6.39 -4.58 -1.76
CA TYR A 148 -6.19 -5.68 -2.70
C TYR A 148 -7.15 -5.58 -3.88
N LEU A 149 -6.71 -6.08 -5.04
CA LEU A 149 -7.61 -6.35 -6.17
C LEU A 149 -7.87 -7.84 -6.26
N GLU A 150 -9.11 -8.21 -6.56
CA GLU A 150 -9.53 -9.55 -6.92
C GLU A 150 -9.83 -9.55 -8.42
N ARG A 151 -9.03 -10.30 -9.20
CA ARG A 151 -9.11 -10.32 -10.68
C ARG A 151 -9.17 -8.92 -11.30
N GLY A 152 -8.36 -8.00 -10.78
CA GLY A 152 -8.22 -6.63 -11.27
C GLY A 152 -9.29 -5.65 -10.79
N SER A 153 -10.25 -6.09 -9.97
CA SER A 153 -11.28 -5.22 -9.36
C SER A 153 -11.02 -5.02 -7.88
N SER A 154 -11.24 -3.82 -7.35
CA SER A 154 -11.05 -3.54 -5.92
C SER A 154 -11.99 -4.41 -5.07
N VAL A 155 -11.45 -4.99 -4.00
CA VAL A 155 -12.25 -5.71 -3.01
C VAL A 155 -13.06 -4.67 -2.20
N PRO A 156 -14.40 -4.80 -2.12
CA PRO A 156 -15.26 -3.70 -1.67
C PRO A 156 -15.16 -3.43 -0.17
N ALA A 157 -15.04 -4.47 0.66
CA ALA A 157 -15.06 -4.37 2.11
C ALA A 157 -14.25 -5.50 2.75
N TYR A 158 -13.77 -5.25 3.95
CA TYR A 158 -13.25 -6.32 4.80
C TYR A 158 -14.39 -7.25 5.23
N THR A 159 -14.05 -8.50 5.52
CA THR A 159 -14.99 -9.47 6.09
C THR A 159 -14.41 -10.08 7.36
N LEU A 160 -15.26 -10.62 8.23
CA LEU A 160 -14.86 -11.20 9.50
C LEU A 160 -15.22 -12.68 9.55
N GLN A 161 -14.27 -13.52 9.97
CA GLN A 161 -14.55 -14.88 10.41
C GLN A 161 -14.04 -15.06 11.84
N VAL A 162 -14.96 -15.37 12.75
CA VAL A 162 -14.63 -15.67 14.15
C VAL A 162 -14.55 -17.18 14.33
N ARG A 163 -13.47 -17.66 14.96
CA ARG A 163 -13.26 -19.05 15.36
C ARG A 163 -13.00 -19.10 16.86
N THR A 164 -13.49 -20.13 17.54
CA THR A 164 -13.29 -20.35 18.97
C THR A 164 -12.34 -21.52 19.20
N ASP A 165 -11.92 -21.69 20.46
CA ASP A 165 -11.14 -22.85 20.91
C ASP A 165 -9.81 -23.03 20.15
N CYS A 166 -9.19 -21.92 19.76
CA CYS A 166 -7.95 -21.92 19.00
C CYS A 166 -6.72 -22.07 19.91
N GLU A 167 -5.71 -22.79 19.44
CA GLU A 167 -4.41 -22.93 20.14
C GLU A 167 -3.39 -21.86 19.71
N GLY A 168 -3.72 -21.07 18.69
CA GLY A 168 -2.83 -20.04 18.15
C GLY A 168 -3.45 -19.28 16.97
N PRO A 169 -2.66 -18.40 16.32
CA PRO A 169 -3.07 -17.68 15.12
C PRO A 169 -3.29 -18.62 13.94
N VAL A 170 -4.20 -18.26 13.04
CA VAL A 170 -4.37 -18.98 11.77
C VAL A 170 -3.13 -18.76 10.90
N ARG A 171 -2.48 -19.86 10.52
CA ARG A 171 -1.30 -19.83 9.64
C ARG A 171 -1.65 -19.96 8.16
N ASP A 172 -2.71 -20.71 7.87
CA ASP A 172 -3.19 -20.96 6.51
C ASP A 172 -4.71 -20.81 6.42
N ALA A 173 -5.18 -20.21 5.32
CA ALA A 173 -6.59 -19.91 5.09
C ALA A 173 -7.01 -20.25 3.64
N PRO A 174 -6.88 -21.52 3.21
CA PRO A 174 -7.22 -21.91 1.85
C PRO A 174 -8.70 -21.60 1.55
N GLY A 175 -8.97 -21.09 0.34
CA GLY A 175 -10.32 -20.75 -0.11
C GLY A 175 -10.95 -19.55 0.62
N THR A 176 -10.19 -18.83 1.45
CA THR A 176 -10.68 -17.61 2.10
C THR A 176 -10.41 -16.39 1.22
N ARG A 177 -11.36 -15.47 1.15
CA ARG A 177 -11.25 -14.27 0.32
C ARG A 177 -10.20 -13.31 0.87
N ALA A 178 -9.46 -12.62 0.00
CA ALA A 178 -8.63 -11.49 0.40
C ALA A 178 -9.47 -10.39 1.08
N GLY A 179 -8.91 -9.74 2.10
CA GLY A 179 -9.62 -8.80 2.96
C GLY A 179 -10.41 -9.47 4.10
N THR A 180 -10.27 -10.78 4.32
CA THR A 180 -10.90 -11.44 5.47
C THR A 180 -10.02 -11.35 6.71
N LEU A 181 -10.55 -10.79 7.79
CA LEU A 181 -9.97 -10.88 9.13
C LEU A 181 -10.42 -12.18 9.78
N LEU A 182 -9.44 -13.01 10.15
CA LEU A 182 -9.65 -14.23 10.92
C LEU A 182 -9.37 -13.90 12.38
N TYR A 183 -10.41 -13.99 13.21
CA TYR A 183 -10.36 -13.73 14.64
C TYR A 183 -10.47 -15.05 15.40
N CYS A 184 -9.37 -15.54 15.94
CA CYS A 184 -9.28 -16.82 16.62
C CYS A 184 -9.19 -16.63 18.13
N VAL A 185 -10.26 -16.94 18.84
CA VAL A 185 -10.36 -16.85 20.29
C VAL A 185 -9.77 -18.11 20.92
N ALA A 186 -8.89 -17.94 21.90
CA ALA A 186 -8.34 -19.04 22.66
C ALA A 186 -9.41 -19.74 23.50
N ARG A 187 -9.14 -21.00 23.83
CA ARG A 187 -10.05 -21.84 24.63
C ARG A 187 -10.38 -21.26 26.00
N ASP A 188 -9.47 -20.48 26.60
CA ASP A 188 -9.69 -19.81 27.88
C ASP A 188 -10.49 -18.49 27.76
N GLY A 189 -10.75 -18.02 26.54
CA GLY A 189 -11.41 -16.75 26.25
C GLY A 189 -10.60 -15.51 26.64
N LYS A 190 -9.36 -15.66 27.12
CA LYS A 190 -8.55 -14.54 27.63
C LYS A 190 -7.68 -13.88 26.57
N GLN A 191 -7.53 -14.52 25.41
CA GLN A 191 -6.76 -13.99 24.30
C GLN A 191 -7.41 -14.35 22.98
N ALA A 192 -7.19 -13.51 21.98
CA ALA A 192 -7.50 -13.81 20.60
C ALA A 192 -6.36 -13.37 19.68
N TRP A 193 -6.15 -14.15 18.63
CA TRP A 193 -5.24 -13.82 17.55
C TRP A 193 -6.02 -13.35 16.34
N VAL A 194 -5.57 -12.27 15.75
CA VAL A 194 -6.15 -11.68 14.55
C VAL A 194 -5.13 -11.79 13.43
N THR A 195 -5.53 -12.40 12.33
CA THR A 195 -4.73 -12.51 11.11
C THR A 195 -5.55 -12.04 9.93
N LEU A 196 -4.90 -11.42 8.95
CA LEU A 196 -5.55 -10.91 7.74
C LEU A 196 -5.23 -11.82 6.54
N VAL A 197 -6.24 -12.16 5.75
CA VAL A 197 -6.06 -12.85 4.47
C VAL A 197 -5.86 -11.82 3.36
N GLY A 198 -4.81 -12.01 2.57
CA GLY A 198 -4.38 -11.12 1.50
C GLY A 198 -3.29 -11.81 0.68
N LEU A 199 -2.10 -11.23 0.65
CA LEU A 199 -0.91 -11.83 0.06
C LEU A 199 0.29 -11.68 1.02
N PRO A 200 1.28 -12.58 0.97
CA PRO A 200 2.58 -12.35 1.59
C PRO A 200 3.20 -11.04 1.08
N ALA A 201 3.93 -10.32 1.92
CA ALA A 201 4.51 -9.03 1.58
C ALA A 201 5.47 -9.08 0.37
N GLU A 202 6.06 -10.25 0.11
CA GLU A 202 7.01 -10.49 -0.97
C GLU A 202 6.31 -10.85 -2.31
N VAL A 203 4.99 -11.08 -2.30
CA VAL A 203 4.23 -11.57 -3.44
C VAL A 203 3.28 -10.49 -3.95
N ARG A 204 3.45 -10.10 -5.22
CA ARG A 204 2.61 -9.07 -5.87
C ARG A 204 1.31 -9.64 -6.46
N PHE A 205 1.32 -10.88 -6.92
CA PHE A 205 0.20 -11.56 -7.58
C PHE A 205 0.15 -13.02 -7.13
N GLY A 206 -1.04 -13.54 -6.83
CA GLY A 206 -1.15 -14.94 -6.43
C GLY A 206 -2.53 -15.33 -5.91
N ALA A 207 -2.58 -16.50 -5.28
CA ALA A 207 -3.73 -16.97 -4.53
C ALA A 207 -3.78 -16.28 -3.15
N PRO A 208 -4.97 -16.07 -2.57
CA PRO A 208 -5.11 -15.51 -1.23
C PRO A 208 -4.41 -16.40 -0.20
N ALA A 209 -3.63 -15.76 0.68
CA ALA A 209 -2.95 -16.42 1.79
C ALA A 209 -2.95 -15.52 3.03
N VAL A 210 -2.51 -16.04 4.17
CA VAL A 210 -2.34 -15.21 5.37
C VAL A 210 -1.23 -14.19 5.13
N LEU A 211 -1.52 -12.92 5.41
CA LEU A 211 -0.55 -11.83 5.35
C LEU A 211 0.67 -12.20 6.20
N SER A 212 1.82 -12.24 5.55
CA SER A 212 3.08 -12.65 6.17
C SER A 212 4.21 -11.76 5.69
N HIS A 213 5.30 -11.74 6.45
CA HIS A 213 6.54 -11.09 6.07
C HIS A 213 7.70 -12.03 6.38
N ARG A 214 8.53 -12.32 5.38
CA ARG A 214 9.64 -13.29 5.47
C ARG A 214 9.17 -14.69 5.93
N GLY A 215 7.97 -15.10 5.51
CA GLY A 215 7.37 -16.37 5.88
C GLY A 215 6.68 -16.40 7.25
N GLU A 216 6.79 -15.35 8.05
CA GLU A 216 6.13 -15.27 9.36
C GLU A 216 4.77 -14.54 9.25
N PRO A 217 3.66 -15.15 9.70
CA PRO A 217 2.35 -14.51 9.72
C PRO A 217 2.36 -13.20 10.51
N ARG A 218 1.73 -12.16 9.95
CA ARG A 218 1.44 -10.93 10.67
C ARG A 218 0.22 -11.17 11.55
N VAL A 219 0.48 -11.21 12.85
CA VAL A 219 -0.54 -11.48 13.87
C VAL A 219 -0.69 -10.25 14.76
N ALA A 220 -1.93 -9.85 15.00
CA ALA A 220 -2.26 -8.93 16.08
C ALA A 220 -2.93 -9.71 17.21
N VAL A 221 -2.64 -9.34 18.45
CA VAL A 221 -3.13 -10.06 19.64
C VAL A 221 -4.04 -9.13 20.44
N VAL A 222 -5.23 -9.62 20.78
CA VAL A 222 -6.17 -9.00 21.70
C VAL A 222 -6.15 -9.81 22.98
N ARG A 223 -6.02 -9.15 24.13
CA ARG A 223 -5.98 -9.81 25.44
C ARG A 223 -7.07 -9.27 26.35
N ALA A 224 -7.55 -10.09 27.26
CA ALA A 224 -8.35 -9.61 28.38
C ALA A 224 -7.57 -8.55 29.17
N GLN A 225 -8.26 -7.56 29.70
CA GLN A 225 -7.63 -6.51 30.48
C GLN A 225 -7.02 -7.11 31.75
N LEU A 226 -5.83 -6.65 32.11
CA LEU A 226 -5.32 -6.92 33.45
C LEU A 226 -6.21 -6.15 34.44
N PRO A 227 -6.61 -6.75 35.58
CA PRO A 227 -7.25 -5.98 36.63
C PRO A 227 -6.35 -4.80 36.97
N ALA A 228 -6.90 -3.59 36.95
CA ALA A 228 -6.16 -2.42 37.42
C ALA A 228 -5.82 -2.67 38.89
N ASP A 229 -4.52 -2.62 39.24
CA ASP A 229 -4.13 -2.62 40.64
C ASP A 229 -4.79 -1.39 41.29
N PRO A 230 -5.53 -1.56 42.40
CA PRO A 230 -6.29 -0.47 43.03
C PRO A 230 -5.42 0.66 43.62
N GLU A 231 -4.10 0.64 43.42
CA GLU A 231 -3.14 1.61 43.98
C GLU A 231 -2.69 2.69 43.00
N GLU A 232 -3.09 2.67 41.72
CA GLU A 232 -2.69 3.70 40.74
C GLU A 232 -3.74 4.81 40.56
N ASN A 233 -4.33 5.26 41.68
CA ASN A 233 -5.09 6.51 41.79
C ASN A 233 -4.45 7.48 42.80
N ASP A 234 -3.18 7.29 43.17
CA ASP A 234 -2.40 8.34 43.80
C ASP A 234 -1.95 9.33 42.71
N VAL A 235 -2.79 10.35 42.57
CA VAL A 235 -2.46 11.70 42.13
C VAL A 235 -0.98 11.99 42.42
N LEU A 236 -0.13 12.05 41.39
CA LEU A 236 1.13 12.76 41.51
C LEU A 236 0.77 14.22 41.87
N PRO A 237 1.08 14.74 43.08
CA PRO A 237 0.92 16.14 43.35
C PRO A 237 1.80 16.91 42.36
N GLY A 238 1.21 17.92 41.74
CA GLY A 238 1.86 18.75 40.74
C GLY A 238 3.24 19.19 41.22
N PHE A 239 4.22 19.08 40.34
CA PHE A 239 5.44 19.85 40.47
C PHE A 239 5.05 21.33 40.39
N ASP A 240 4.98 22.00 41.55
CA ASP A 240 5.01 23.46 41.62
C ASP A 240 6.38 23.90 41.10
N LEU A 241 6.43 24.23 39.82
CA LEU A 241 7.50 25.06 39.27
C LEU A 241 7.25 26.48 39.78
N GLU A 242 7.79 26.75 40.97
CA GLU A 242 7.95 28.08 41.53
C GLU A 242 8.88 28.85 40.58
N ILE A 243 8.29 29.61 39.67
CA ILE A 243 9.01 30.54 38.79
C ILE A 243 9.46 31.70 39.68
N PRO A 244 10.77 31.94 39.88
CA PRO A 244 11.20 33.12 40.61
C PRO A 244 10.84 34.37 39.81
N THR A 245 9.88 35.15 40.32
CA THR A 245 9.59 36.51 39.88
C THR A 245 10.84 37.37 40.04
N VAL A 246 11.47 37.70 38.92
CA VAL A 246 12.55 38.70 38.85
C VAL A 246 11.90 40.08 38.97
N ASP A 247 12.29 40.81 40.01
CA ASP A 247 11.94 42.20 40.27
C ASP A 247 12.23 43.09 39.06
N GLY A 248 11.17 43.63 38.47
CA GLY A 248 11.20 44.58 37.36
C GLY A 248 10.42 45.84 37.69
N GLY A 249 11.08 46.76 38.40
CA GLY A 249 10.97 48.21 38.24
C GLY A 249 9.58 48.87 38.20
N ALA A 250 9.26 49.56 39.29
CA ALA A 250 8.22 50.57 39.32
C ALA A 250 8.44 51.69 38.28
N ALA A 251 7.38 52.08 37.56
CA ALA A 251 7.00 53.48 37.36
C ALA A 251 5.58 53.60 36.77
N ALA A 252 4.84 54.52 37.36
CA ALA A 252 3.40 54.75 37.24
C ALA A 252 2.88 55.15 35.85
N SER A 253 1.61 54.80 35.62
CA SER A 253 0.71 55.42 34.64
C SER A 253 0.54 56.94 34.90
N PRO A 254 -0.08 57.68 33.97
CA PRO A 254 -1.53 57.87 34.16
C PRO A 254 -2.35 57.92 32.85
N SER A 255 -3.59 57.43 32.94
CA SER A 255 -4.73 57.76 32.06
C SER A 255 -5.31 59.14 32.48
N PRO A 256 -6.20 59.83 31.73
CA PRO A 256 -7.30 59.33 30.88
C PRO A 256 -7.14 59.59 29.37
#